data_AF-A0A2E6H609-F1
#
_entry.id   AF-A0A2E6H609-F1
#
_cell.length_a   1.000
_cell.length_b   1.000
_cell.length_c   1.000
_cell.angle_alpha   90.00
_cell.angle_beta   90.00
_cell.angle_gamma   90.00
#
_symmetry.space_group_name_H-M   'P 1'
#
loop_
_entity.id
_entity.type
_entity.pdbx_description
1 polymer ?
#
loop_
_entity_poly.entity_id
_entity_poly.type
_entity_poly.pdbx_seq_one_letter_code
_entity_poly.pdbx_strand_id
1 'polypeptide(L)'
;MLKLIKVLLLSLFLSQLASADINKYLPLKKSHLPAVYKVIGKSVAELEKTKNEALLGKILDVYIQHHKFDKTYYFYEILAPFYGKNKPMVLKALKKYKKKDRELAKQNLDIALNELINGNG
;
A
#
# COMPACT_ATOMS: atom_id res chain seq x y z
N MET A 1 41.01 -32.28 -10.29
CA MET A 1 40.56 -30.93 -9.87
C MET A 1 39.64 -30.33 -10.92
N LEU A 2 38.35 -30.68 -10.92
CA LEU A 2 37.33 -30.07 -11.80
C LEU A 2 36.00 -30.65 -11.32
N LYS A 3 35.20 -29.88 -10.55
CA LYS A 3 33.74 -30.06 -10.31
C LYS A 3 33.20 -29.29 -9.08
N LEU A 4 33.74 -28.10 -8.75
CA LEU A 4 33.15 -27.26 -7.68
C LEU A 4 32.61 -25.89 -8.14
N ILE A 5 32.77 -25.51 -9.41
CA ILE A 5 32.42 -24.14 -9.88
C ILE A 5 31.06 -24.08 -10.59
N LYS A 6 30.24 -25.14 -10.54
CA LYS A 6 28.94 -25.16 -11.27
C LYS A 6 27.71 -24.77 -10.45
N VAL A 7 27.83 -24.52 -9.14
CA VAL A 7 26.65 -24.23 -8.30
C VAL A 7 26.49 -22.73 -7.99
N LEU A 8 27.52 -21.91 -8.17
CA LEU A 8 27.49 -20.50 -7.73
C LEU A 8 26.82 -19.52 -8.69
N LEU A 9 26.46 -19.93 -9.92
CA LEU A 9 25.85 -19.05 -10.92
C LEU A 9 24.31 -19.15 -10.97
N LEU A 10 23.70 -20.09 -10.24
CA LEU A 10 22.23 -20.24 -10.22
C LEU A 10 21.54 -19.35 -9.18
N SER A 11 22.27 -18.77 -8.22
CA SER A 11 21.73 -17.89 -7.17
C SER A 11 21.64 -16.41 -7.58
N LEU A 12 22.18 -16.03 -8.73
CA LEU A 12 22.14 -14.64 -9.24
C LEU A 12 20.90 -14.35 -10.11
N PHE A 13 20.03 -15.35 -10.32
CA PHE A 13 18.74 -15.17 -10.98
C PHE A 13 17.56 -15.04 -9.99
N LEU A 14 17.80 -14.60 -8.75
CA LEU A 14 16.78 -13.85 -8.03
C LEU A 14 16.62 -12.51 -8.73
N SER A 15 15.93 -12.57 -9.86
CA SER A 15 15.41 -11.44 -10.59
C SER A 15 14.76 -10.54 -9.56
N GLN A 16 15.36 -9.38 -9.36
CA GLN A 16 14.69 -8.22 -8.80
C GLN A 16 13.31 -8.16 -9.45
N LEU A 17 12.30 -8.64 -8.73
CA LEU A 17 10.98 -8.06 -8.82
C LEU A 17 11.24 -6.59 -8.51
N ALA A 18 11.43 -5.80 -9.57
CA ALA A 18 11.32 -4.36 -9.48
C ALA A 18 9.91 -4.14 -8.93
N SER A 19 9.82 -4.05 -7.60
CA SER A 19 8.58 -3.72 -6.90
C SER A 19 8.15 -2.42 -7.58
N ALA A 20 6.98 -2.44 -8.20
CA ALA A 20 6.50 -1.30 -8.94
C ALA A 20 6.39 -0.15 -7.93
N ASP A 21 7.39 0.74 -7.89
CA ASP A 21 7.52 1.70 -6.81
C ASP A 21 6.36 2.68 -6.92
N ILE A 22 5.46 2.61 -5.94
CA ILE A 22 4.26 3.43 -5.89
C ILE A 22 4.60 4.93 -5.81
N ASN A 23 5.82 5.26 -5.40
CA ASN A 23 6.35 6.62 -5.40
C ASN A 23 6.32 7.30 -6.77
N LYS A 24 6.49 6.55 -7.86
CA LYS A 24 6.58 7.14 -9.20
C LYS A 24 5.27 7.84 -9.63
N TYR A 25 4.19 7.60 -8.89
CA TYR A 25 2.89 8.21 -9.12
C TYR A 25 2.62 9.41 -8.20
N LEU A 26 3.58 9.82 -7.37
CA LEU A 26 3.47 11.00 -6.51
C LEU A 26 4.25 12.18 -7.15
N PRO A 27 3.65 13.38 -7.28
CA PRO A 27 2.27 13.72 -6.92
C PRO A 27 1.25 13.07 -7.86
N LEU A 28 0.12 12.66 -7.28
CA LEU A 28 -0.92 11.91 -7.97
C LEU A 28 -1.66 12.76 -8.99
N LYS A 29 -1.77 12.26 -10.22
CA LYS A 29 -2.57 12.83 -11.31
C LYS A 29 -3.69 11.87 -11.68
N LYS A 30 -4.80 12.39 -12.22
CA LYS A 30 -5.95 11.58 -12.65
C LYS A 30 -5.56 10.48 -13.65
N SER A 31 -4.63 10.78 -14.57
CA SER A 31 -4.10 9.81 -15.53
C SER A 31 -3.32 8.64 -14.90
N HIS A 32 -2.83 8.81 -13.66
CA HIS A 32 -2.11 7.75 -12.94
C HIS A 32 -3.05 6.72 -12.32
N LEU A 33 -4.34 7.04 -12.11
CA LEU A 33 -5.27 6.21 -11.33
C LEU A 33 -5.34 4.76 -11.81
N PRO A 34 -5.49 4.44 -13.12
CA PRO A 34 -5.55 3.05 -13.56
C PRO A 34 -4.28 2.25 -13.22
N ALA A 35 -3.11 2.90 -13.27
CA ALA A 35 -1.85 2.27 -12.95
C ALA A 35 -1.67 2.13 -11.44
N VAL A 36 -2.09 3.13 -10.66
CA VAL A 36 -2.06 3.12 -9.19
C VAL A 36 -2.92 2.01 -8.62
N TYR A 37 -4.15 1.83 -9.11
CA TYR A 37 -5.02 0.72 -8.68
C TYR A 37 -4.37 -0.66 -8.91
N LYS A 38 -3.57 -0.82 -9.98
CA LYS A 38 -2.86 -2.07 -10.26
C LYS A 38 -1.66 -2.31 -9.34
N VAL A 39 -0.96 -1.25 -8.92
CA VAL A 39 0.28 -1.39 -8.13
C VAL A 39 0.06 -1.33 -6.62
N ILE A 40 -0.95 -0.60 -6.15
CA ILE A 40 -1.24 -0.41 -4.71
C ILE A 40 -1.45 -1.76 -4.01
N GLY A 41 -2.13 -2.72 -4.66
CA GLY A 41 -2.37 -4.05 -4.09
C GLY A 41 -1.06 -4.82 -3.86
N LYS A 42 -0.09 -4.71 -4.77
CA LYS A 42 1.25 -5.29 -4.58
C LYS A 42 1.99 -4.64 -3.42
N SER A 43 1.92 -3.31 -3.32
CA SER A 43 2.54 -2.57 -2.21
C SER A 43 1.90 -2.92 -0.86
N VAL A 44 0.58 -3.09 -0.79
CA VAL A 44 -0.08 -3.51 0.46
C VAL A 44 0.29 -4.95 0.81
N ALA A 45 0.34 -5.87 -0.15
CA ALA A 45 0.79 -7.24 0.10
C ALA A 45 2.27 -7.29 0.56
N GLU A 46 3.13 -6.42 0.04
CA GLU A 46 4.51 -6.26 0.51
C GLU A 46 4.55 -5.67 1.93
N LEU A 47 3.70 -4.68 2.22
CA LEU A 47 3.55 -4.09 3.54
C LEU A 47 3.08 -5.14 4.57
N GLU A 48 2.13 -6.01 4.22
CA GLU A 48 1.67 -7.09 5.09
C GLU A 48 2.80 -8.02 5.53
N LYS A 49 3.73 -8.33 4.61
CA LYS A 49 4.89 -9.19 4.87
C LYS A 49 5.98 -8.50 5.68
N THR A 50 6.28 -7.25 5.33
CA THR A 50 7.46 -6.54 5.83
C THR A 50 7.18 -5.64 7.03
N LYS A 51 5.93 -5.19 7.18
CA LYS A 51 5.52 -4.14 8.13
C LYS A 51 6.38 -2.88 8.04
N ASN A 52 6.88 -2.57 6.84
CA ASN A 52 7.77 -1.44 6.60
C ASN A 52 7.02 -0.10 6.75
N GLU A 53 7.34 0.67 7.80
CA GLU A 53 6.72 1.98 8.07
C GLU A 53 6.92 3.00 6.93
N ALA A 54 8.06 2.96 6.23
CA ALA A 54 8.30 3.84 5.09
C ALA A 54 7.37 3.50 3.91
N LEU A 55 7.14 2.21 3.64
CA LEU A 55 6.19 1.77 2.62
C LEU A 55 4.75 2.13 3.00
N LEU A 56 4.36 1.95 4.26
CA LEU A 56 3.08 2.42 4.79
C LEU A 56 2.91 3.93 4.57
N GLY A 57 3.96 4.71 4.84
CA GLY A 57 3.97 6.16 4.59
C GLY A 57 3.61 6.49 3.14
N LYS A 58 4.26 5.84 2.18
CA LYS A 58 4.03 6.03 0.74
C LYS A 58 2.62 5.63 0.30
N ILE A 59 2.13 4.49 0.79
CA ILE A 59 0.78 4.01 0.53
C ILE A 59 -0.25 5.04 1.03
N LEU A 60 -0.07 5.54 2.26
CA LEU A 60 -0.95 6.56 2.83
C LEU A 60 -0.86 7.90 2.07
N ASP A 61 0.30 8.27 1.53
CA ASP A 61 0.45 9.47 0.70
C ASP A 61 -0.41 9.36 -0.57
N VAL A 62 -0.46 8.18 -1.20
CA VAL A 62 -1.31 7.90 -2.37
C VAL A 62 -2.79 8.01 -2.01
N TYR A 63 -3.19 7.37 -0.91
CA TYR A 63 -4.56 7.41 -0.39
C TYR A 63 -5.05 8.84 -0.11
N ILE A 64 -4.23 9.65 0.55
CA ILE A 64 -4.61 11.03 0.88
C ILE A 64 -4.65 11.90 -0.37
N GLN A 65 -3.75 11.70 -1.34
CA GLN A 65 -3.82 12.44 -2.60
C GLN A 65 -4.99 11.99 -3.48
N HIS A 66 -5.42 10.74 -3.34
CA HIS A 66 -6.59 10.20 -4.04
C HIS A 66 -7.88 10.94 -3.68
N HIS A 67 -8.01 11.46 -2.45
CA HIS A 67 -9.13 12.31 -1.99
C HIS A 67 -9.40 13.55 -2.85
N LYS A 68 -8.44 13.98 -3.66
CA LYS A 68 -8.63 15.08 -4.62
C LYS A 68 -9.49 14.69 -5.82
N PHE A 69 -9.56 13.40 -6.12
CA PHE A 69 -10.28 12.83 -7.26
C PHE A 69 -11.56 12.12 -6.80
N ASP A 70 -11.48 11.38 -5.70
CA ASP A 70 -12.58 10.60 -5.15
C ASP A 70 -12.38 10.45 -3.64
N LYS A 71 -13.45 10.67 -2.88
CA LYS A 71 -13.45 10.63 -1.41
C LYS A 71 -14.10 9.37 -0.85
N THR A 72 -14.59 8.46 -1.70
CA THR A 72 -15.23 7.22 -1.30
C THR A 72 -14.25 6.25 -0.65
N TYR A 73 -14.79 5.25 0.05
CA TYR A 73 -14.01 4.28 0.79
C TYR A 73 -13.49 3.12 -0.08
N TYR A 74 -14.02 2.91 -1.30
CA TYR A 74 -13.70 1.75 -2.14
C TYR A 74 -12.19 1.56 -2.37
N PHE A 75 -11.45 2.65 -2.59
CA PHE A 75 -10.01 2.54 -2.78
C PHE A 75 -9.30 1.97 -1.52
N TYR A 76 -9.84 2.28 -0.33
CA TYR A 76 -9.28 1.89 0.96
C TYR A 76 -9.53 0.43 1.34
N GLU A 77 -10.45 -0.27 0.66
CA GLU A 77 -10.71 -1.71 0.87
C GLU A 77 -9.42 -2.53 0.76
N ILE A 78 -8.50 -2.13 -0.11
CA ILE A 78 -7.21 -2.81 -0.29
C ILE A 78 -6.34 -2.76 0.98
N LEU A 79 -6.34 -1.63 1.71
CA LEU A 79 -5.55 -1.44 2.94
C LEU A 79 -6.32 -1.83 4.20
N ALA A 80 -7.65 -1.92 4.14
CA ALA A 80 -8.52 -2.16 5.28
C ALA A 80 -8.18 -3.45 6.09
N PRO A 81 -7.87 -4.60 5.47
CA PRO A 81 -7.45 -5.80 6.22
C PRO A 81 -6.17 -5.59 7.03
N PHE A 82 -5.17 -4.92 6.45
CA PHE A 82 -3.93 -4.58 7.15
C PHE A 82 -4.22 -3.59 8.30
N TYR A 83 -5.08 -2.60 8.05
CA TYR A 83 -5.53 -1.64 9.06
C TYR A 83 -6.23 -2.32 10.23
N GLY A 84 -7.14 -3.26 10.00
CA GLY A 84 -7.83 -4.00 11.06
C GLY A 84 -6.84 -4.72 11.99
N LYS A 85 -5.80 -5.34 11.43
CA LYS A 85 -4.77 -6.08 12.19
C LYS A 85 -3.72 -5.16 12.84
N ASN A 86 -3.47 -3.98 12.26
CA ASN A 86 -2.35 -3.11 12.64
C ASN A 86 -2.81 -1.66 12.93
N LYS A 87 -4.02 -1.49 13.46
CA LYS A 87 -4.68 -0.19 13.67
C LYS A 87 -3.78 0.85 14.37
N PRO A 88 -3.05 0.53 15.46
CA PRO A 88 -2.17 1.51 16.12
C PRO A 88 -1.06 2.04 15.21
N MET A 89 -0.46 1.19 14.38
CA MET A 89 0.61 1.53 13.45
C MET A 89 0.11 2.51 12.38
N VAL A 90 -1.05 2.22 11.79
CA VAL A 90 -1.66 3.07 10.75
C VAL A 90 -2.09 4.41 11.34
N LEU A 91 -2.72 4.42 12.52
CA LEU A 91 -3.13 5.66 13.18
C LEU A 91 -1.92 6.53 13.58
N LYS A 92 -0.80 5.92 14.00
CA LYS A 92 0.46 6.63 14.24
C LYS A 92 0.99 7.26 12.95
N ALA A 93 1.05 6.50 11.86
CA ALA A 93 1.52 6.99 10.57
C ALA A 93 0.64 8.12 10.01
N LEU A 94 -0.67 8.10 10.27
CA LEU A 94 -1.61 9.13 9.85
C LEU A 94 -1.41 10.48 10.58
N LYS A 95 -0.69 10.53 11.71
CA LYS A 95 -0.48 11.78 12.46
C LYS A 95 0.32 12.83 11.69
N LYS A 96 1.12 12.43 10.70
CA LYS A 96 1.94 13.36 9.87
C LYS A 96 1.11 14.24 8.93
N TYR A 97 -0.16 13.89 8.69
CA TYR A 97 -1.03 14.59 7.75
C TYR A 97 -1.90 15.64 8.44
N LYS A 98 -2.45 16.56 7.63
CA LYS A 98 -3.41 17.55 8.10
C LYS A 98 -4.63 16.87 8.72
N LYS A 99 -5.21 17.50 9.75
CA LYS A 99 -6.34 16.97 10.54
C LYS A 99 -7.47 16.45 9.65
N LYS A 100 -7.90 17.24 8.67
CA LYS A 100 -8.96 16.87 7.72
C LYS A 100 -8.64 15.60 6.92
N ASP A 101 -7.41 15.49 6.43
CA ASP A 101 -6.99 14.37 5.58
C ASP A 101 -6.89 13.07 6.37
N ARG A 102 -6.32 13.13 7.59
CA ARG A 102 -6.23 11.95 8.46
C ARG A 102 -7.59 11.51 9.00
N GLU A 103 -8.51 12.43 9.27
CA GLU A 103 -9.87 12.10 9.71
C GLU A 103 -10.64 11.39 8.59
N LEU A 104 -10.58 11.93 7.37
CA LEU A 104 -11.20 11.29 6.21
C LEU A 104 -10.58 9.91 5.91
N ALA A 105 -9.25 9.81 5.92
CA ALA A 105 -8.57 8.53 5.69
C ALA A 105 -8.95 7.49 6.75
N LYS A 106 -9.02 7.89 8.03
CA LYS A 106 -9.47 7.01 9.11
C LYS A 106 -10.92 6.58 8.91
N GLN A 107 -11.81 7.50 8.56
CA GLN A 107 -13.22 7.19 8.32
C GLN A 107 -13.37 6.18 7.18
N ASN A 108 -12.69 6.40 6.05
CA ASN A 108 -12.73 5.48 4.91
C ASN A 108 -12.16 4.10 5.26
N LEU A 109 -11.08 4.03 6.05
CA LEU A 109 -10.54 2.76 6.56
C LEU A 109 -11.52 2.03 7.50
N ASP A 110 -12.19 2.75 8.40
CA ASP A 110 -13.18 2.17 9.30
C ASP A 110 -14.42 1.66 8.53
N ILE A 111 -14.91 2.42 7.54
CA ILE A 111 -16.03 2.01 6.66
C ILE A 111 -15.62 0.77 5.85
N ALA A 112 -14.50 0.84 5.14
CA ALA A 112 -14.03 -0.28 4.31
C ALA A 112 -13.82 -1.55 5.13
N LEU A 113 -13.27 -1.45 6.34
CA LEU A 113 -13.13 -2.60 7.24
C LEU A 113 -14.48 -3.17 7.65
N ASN A 114 -15.46 -2.32 7.97
CA ASN A 114 -16.81 -2.78 8.34
C ASN A 114 -17.53 -3.47 7.17
N GLU A 115 -17.44 -2.93 5.95
CA GLU A 115 -18.05 -3.57 4.77
C GLU A 115 -17.45 -4.94 4.49
N LEU A 116 -16.12 -5.09 4.63
CA LEU A 116 -15.43 -6.38 4.51
C LEU A 116 -15.85 -7.39 5.60
N ILE A 117 -16.05 -6.93 6.84
CA ILE A 117 -16.51 -7.77 7.95
C ILE A 117 -17.94 -8.25 7.74
N ASN A 118 -18.81 -7.38 7.21
CA ASN A 118 -20.23 -7.67 6.98
C ASN A 118 -20.51 -8.46 5.69
N GLY A 119 -19.48 -8.75 4.88
CA GLY A 119 -19.61 -9.51 3.62
C GLY A 119 -20.18 -8.71 2.45
N ASN A 120 -20.12 -7.37 2.51
CA ASN A 120 -20.60 -6.45 1.48
C ASN A 120 -19.48 -5.90 0.58
N GLY A 121 -18.22 -6.26 0.86
CA GLY A 121 -17.03 -5.83 0.13
C GLY A 121 -16.42 -6.92 -0.74
#